data_AF-A0A409XWX6-F1
#
_entry.id   AF-A0A409XWX6-F1
#
_cell.length_a   1.000
_cell.length_b   1.000
_cell.length_c   1.000
_cell.angle_alpha   90.00
_cell.angle_beta   90.00
_cell.angle_gamma   90.00
#
_symmetry.space_group_name_H-M   'P 1'
#
loop_
_entity.id
_entity.type
_entity.pdbx_description
1 polymer ?
#
loop_
_entity_poly.entity_id
_entity_poly.type
_entity_poly.pdbx_seq_one_letter_code
_entity_poly.pdbx_strand_id
1 'polypeptide(L)'
;MADFGGSHSPNGTPGLPHFPTPSHELEGEHQRGFGSTAPEFPTRAPDFPSPPPYAPPQPPPPASGHRLPLTTTSAFPSEEQTGRPAFYDADGRSPIFIGSALLERSVHPCKIGPHLQSFVSVPYGGGEHVHTGRYDLLPFRPDLMEWVPTSHGRIPPGRRPVEGGYEEDGSRLYHAVGIVNGVPVPGKCGEHLRGCRVAFGGVEHSIDEKYDIL
;
A
#
# COMPACT_ATOMS: atom_id res chain seq x y z
N MET A 1 -2.39 -53.40 29.73
CA MET A 1 -2.06 -53.82 28.36
C MET A 1 -3.37 -53.95 27.60
N ALA A 2 -3.67 -52.98 26.76
CA ALA A 2 -4.83 -53.03 25.87
C ALA A 2 -4.33 -52.69 24.47
N ASP A 3 -4.60 -53.64 23.58
CA ASP A 3 -4.25 -53.74 22.17
C ASP A 3 -5.20 -52.88 21.34
N PHE A 4 -4.70 -52.22 20.28
CA PHE A 4 -5.52 -51.73 19.17
C PHE A 4 -4.66 -51.72 17.90
N GLY A 5 -4.95 -52.68 17.02
CA GLY A 5 -4.49 -52.68 15.63
C GLY A 5 -5.25 -51.69 14.75
N GLY A 6 -4.75 -51.52 13.52
CA GLY A 6 -5.48 -50.84 12.45
C GLY A 6 -4.58 -50.16 11.43
N SER A 7 -4.09 -50.93 10.46
CA SER A 7 -3.43 -50.49 9.22
C SER A 7 -4.35 -49.65 8.33
N HIS A 8 -3.88 -48.54 7.75
CA HIS A 8 -4.43 -47.97 6.50
C HIS A 8 -3.35 -47.18 5.74
N SER A 9 -3.06 -47.63 4.50
CA SER A 9 -2.31 -46.88 3.49
C SER A 9 -3.25 -45.92 2.73
N PRO A 10 -2.77 -44.77 2.24
CA PRO A 10 -3.45 -44.03 1.19
C PRO A 10 -2.65 -44.02 -0.12
N ASN A 11 -3.21 -44.62 -1.16
CA ASN A 11 -2.81 -44.42 -2.56
C ASN A 11 -4.07 -44.01 -3.33
N GLY A 12 -4.06 -42.88 -4.02
CA GLY A 12 -5.18 -42.43 -4.83
C GLY A 12 -5.04 -40.99 -5.30
N THR A 13 -4.30 -40.78 -6.39
CA THR A 13 -4.30 -39.55 -7.19
C THR A 13 -5.59 -39.48 -8.02
N PRO A 14 -6.38 -38.38 -7.97
CA PRO A 14 -7.54 -38.23 -8.84
C PRO A 14 -7.12 -37.79 -10.25
N GLY A 15 -7.58 -38.53 -11.26
CA GLY A 15 -7.36 -38.24 -12.68
C GLY A 15 -8.15 -37.03 -13.18
N LEU A 16 -7.57 -36.31 -14.13
CA LEU A 16 -8.18 -35.16 -14.82
C LEU A 16 -9.22 -35.62 -15.85
N PRO A 17 -10.36 -34.93 -16.00
CA PRO A 17 -11.34 -35.25 -17.05
C PRO A 17 -10.88 -34.77 -18.44
N HIS A 18 -11.04 -35.67 -19.41
CA HIS A 18 -10.78 -35.44 -20.84
C HIS A 18 -11.97 -34.72 -21.48
N PHE A 19 -11.74 -33.57 -22.12
CA PHE A 19 -12.75 -32.88 -22.94
C PHE A 19 -12.65 -33.31 -24.41
N PRO A 20 -13.77 -33.54 -25.12
CA PRO A 20 -13.76 -33.89 -26.54
C PRO A 20 -13.57 -32.64 -27.41
N THR A 21 -12.74 -32.77 -28.45
CA THR A 21 -12.56 -31.79 -29.53
C THR A 21 -13.68 -31.90 -30.55
N PRO A 22 -14.26 -30.78 -31.04
CA PRO A 22 -15.21 -30.82 -32.14
C PRO A 22 -14.47 -30.94 -33.49
N SER A 23 -14.75 -32.02 -34.21
CA SER A 23 -14.43 -32.20 -35.63
C SER A 23 -15.45 -31.44 -36.49
N HIS A 24 -14.99 -30.45 -37.26
CA HIS A 24 -15.78 -29.82 -38.30
C HIS A 24 -15.57 -30.57 -39.62
N GLU A 25 -16.52 -31.44 -39.97
CA GLU A 25 -16.76 -31.86 -41.36
C GLU A 25 -17.66 -30.82 -42.01
N LEU A 26 -17.26 -30.28 -43.16
CA LEU A 26 -18.09 -29.45 -44.03
C LEU A 26 -18.07 -30.07 -45.43
N GLU A 27 -19.10 -30.84 -45.75
CA GLU A 27 -19.52 -31.14 -47.12
C GLU A 27 -21.00 -30.82 -47.24
N GLY A 28 -21.37 -30.11 -48.31
CA GLY A 28 -22.77 -29.75 -48.57
C GLY A 28 -22.90 -28.66 -49.62
N GLU A 29 -22.67 -29.03 -50.88
CA GLU A 29 -23.06 -28.25 -52.06
C GLU A 29 -24.58 -27.99 -52.08
N HIS A 30 -24.98 -26.76 -52.44
CA HIS A 30 -26.25 -26.55 -53.12
C HIS A 30 -26.18 -25.33 -54.05
N GLN A 31 -26.38 -25.63 -55.32
CA GLN A 31 -26.32 -24.73 -56.45
C GLN A 31 -27.75 -24.35 -56.85
N ARG A 32 -28.13 -23.07 -56.77
CA ARG A 32 -29.23 -22.47 -57.55
C ARG A 32 -28.92 -21.01 -57.85
N GLY A 33 -28.93 -20.67 -59.13
CA GLY A 33 -28.70 -19.32 -59.63
C GLY A 33 -29.92 -18.41 -59.47
N PHE A 34 -29.65 -17.13 -59.24
CA PHE A 34 -30.50 -16.00 -59.59
C PHE A 34 -29.59 -14.84 -59.98
N GLY A 35 -29.78 -14.28 -61.17
CA GLY A 35 -29.14 -13.05 -61.59
C GLY A 35 -29.72 -11.86 -60.83
N SER A 36 -28.84 -11.01 -60.32
CA SER A 36 -29.15 -9.61 -60.01
C SER A 36 -27.82 -8.87 -59.83
N THR A 37 -27.67 -7.75 -60.52
CA THR A 37 -26.56 -6.80 -60.40
C THR A 37 -26.26 -6.47 -58.94
N ALA A 38 -25.02 -6.71 -58.50
CA ALA A 38 -24.57 -6.30 -57.18
C ALA A 38 -24.45 -4.76 -57.12
N PRO A 39 -24.96 -4.08 -56.07
CA PRO A 39 -24.58 -2.70 -55.83
C PRO A 39 -23.12 -2.67 -55.41
N GLU A 40 -22.30 -1.79 -56.02
CA GLU A 40 -20.96 -1.49 -55.52
C GLU A 40 -21.09 -0.87 -54.12
N PHE A 41 -20.66 -1.61 -53.11
CA PHE A 41 -20.47 -1.04 -51.77
C PHE A 41 -19.22 -0.15 -51.80
N PRO A 42 -19.28 1.08 -51.25
CA PRO A 42 -18.09 1.92 -51.16
C PRO A 42 -17.01 1.20 -50.33
N THR A 43 -15.85 0.96 -50.94
CA THR A 43 -14.73 0.16 -50.44
C THR A 43 -13.98 0.77 -49.25
N ARG A 44 -14.52 1.81 -48.60
CA ARG A 44 -13.84 2.50 -47.50
C ARG A 44 -14.58 2.28 -46.19
N ALA A 45 -14.12 1.29 -45.44
CA ALA A 45 -14.44 1.19 -44.02
C ALA A 45 -14.06 2.51 -43.32
N PRO A 46 -14.87 3.01 -42.37
CA PRO A 46 -14.44 4.12 -41.53
C PRO A 46 -13.17 3.69 -40.79
N ASP A 47 -12.16 4.56 -40.77
CA ASP A 47 -10.97 4.39 -39.94
C ASP A 47 -11.38 4.53 -38.46
N PHE A 48 -11.85 3.42 -37.86
CA PHE A 48 -12.03 3.36 -36.42
C PHE A 48 -10.64 3.24 -35.77
N PRO A 49 -10.25 4.16 -34.87
CA PRO A 49 -9.02 3.97 -34.12
C PRO A 49 -9.12 2.66 -33.35
N SER A 50 -8.12 1.80 -33.51
CA SER A 50 -8.00 0.57 -32.74
C SER A 50 -8.13 0.90 -31.25
N PRO A 51 -8.93 0.14 -30.47
CA PRO A 51 -8.95 0.31 -29.03
C PRO A 51 -7.52 0.13 -28.49
N PRO A 52 -7.14 0.86 -27.43
CA PRO A 52 -5.83 0.70 -26.84
C PRO A 52 -5.61 -0.77 -26.48
N PRO A 53 -4.38 -1.30 -26.65
CA PRO A 53 -4.08 -2.68 -26.31
C PRO A 53 -4.49 -2.95 -24.87
N TYR A 54 -5.17 -4.08 -24.65
CA TYR A 54 -5.58 -4.53 -23.32
C TYR A 54 -4.34 -4.67 -22.44
N ALA A 55 -4.11 -3.70 -21.55
CA ALA A 55 -3.08 -3.81 -20.54
C ALA A 55 -3.56 -4.79 -19.46
N PRO A 56 -2.76 -5.80 -19.08
CA PRO A 56 -3.13 -6.66 -17.97
C PRO A 56 -3.32 -5.82 -16.70
N PRO A 57 -4.25 -6.20 -15.80
CA PRO A 57 -4.45 -5.51 -14.53
C PRO A 57 -3.13 -5.41 -13.77
N GLN A 58 -2.74 -4.20 -13.39
CA GLN A 58 -1.55 -4.01 -12.54
C GLN A 58 -1.82 -4.62 -11.16
N PRO A 59 -0.85 -5.30 -10.54
CA PRO A 59 -1.01 -5.80 -9.18
C PRO A 59 -1.23 -4.64 -8.20
N PRO A 60 -2.00 -4.85 -7.12
CA PRO A 60 -2.22 -3.81 -6.12
C PRO A 60 -0.89 -3.43 -5.46
N PRO A 61 -0.72 -2.17 -5.00
CA PRO A 61 0.50 -1.75 -4.33
C PRO A 61 0.70 -2.54 -3.02
N PRO A 62 1.97 -2.75 -2.59
CA PRO A 62 2.29 -3.38 -1.32
C PRO A 62 1.56 -2.73 -0.15
N ALA A 63 1.21 -3.49 0.88
CA ALA A 63 0.53 -2.95 2.07
C ALA A 63 1.34 -1.85 2.78
N SER A 64 2.67 -1.94 2.72
CA SER A 64 3.59 -0.92 3.25
C SER A 64 3.92 0.19 2.24
N GLY A 65 3.44 0.13 1.00
CA GLY A 65 3.86 1.04 -0.07
C GLY A 65 5.32 0.85 -0.51
N HIS A 66 5.76 1.63 -1.50
CA HIS A 66 7.14 1.63 -1.96
C HIS A 66 8.00 2.54 -1.06
N ARG A 67 9.08 1.98 -0.49
CA ARG A 67 9.92 2.65 0.51
C ARG A 67 11.30 3.00 -0.05
N LEU A 68 11.86 4.11 0.41
CA LEU A 68 13.26 4.50 0.20
C LEU A 68 14.07 4.19 1.45
N PRO A 69 14.94 3.16 1.44
CA PRO A 69 15.76 2.81 2.59
C PRO A 69 16.91 3.81 2.78
N LEU A 70 17.06 4.30 4.00
CA LEU A 70 18.01 5.35 4.38
C LEU A 70 18.70 5.02 5.72
N THR A 71 19.73 5.80 6.04
CA THR A 71 20.43 5.75 7.33
C THR A 71 20.74 7.16 7.81
N THR A 72 20.76 7.37 9.12
CA THR A 72 21.04 8.68 9.73
C THR A 72 22.49 9.15 9.56
N THR A 73 23.37 8.28 9.07
CA THR A 73 24.79 8.58 8.80
C THR A 73 25.06 9.03 7.36
N SER A 74 24.08 8.92 6.46
CA SER A 74 24.20 9.33 5.06
C SER A 74 23.55 10.69 4.86
N ALA A 75 23.97 11.39 3.79
CA ALA A 75 23.31 12.63 3.39
C ALA A 75 21.82 12.38 3.12
N PHE A 76 20.99 13.37 3.45
CA PHE A 76 19.57 13.30 3.15
C PHE A 76 19.36 13.31 1.62
N PRO A 77 18.50 12.43 1.08
CA PRO A 77 18.26 12.32 -0.37
C PRO A 77 17.69 13.59 -1.00
N SER A 78 17.80 13.71 -2.33
CA SER A 78 17.24 14.84 -3.08
C SER A 78 15.72 14.75 -3.20
N GLU A 79 15.08 15.87 -3.57
CA GLU A 79 13.63 15.93 -3.79
C GLU A 79 13.15 14.97 -4.89
N GLU A 80 13.99 14.67 -5.89
CA GLU A 80 13.68 13.68 -6.93
C GLU A 80 13.46 12.28 -6.34
N GLN A 81 14.18 11.93 -5.27
CA GLN A 81 14.09 10.63 -4.62
C GLN A 81 13.01 10.59 -3.54
N THR A 82 12.87 11.66 -2.75
CA THR A 82 11.87 11.72 -1.66
C THR A 82 10.47 12.01 -2.16
N GLY A 83 10.36 12.64 -3.33
CA GLY A 83 9.14 13.33 -3.75
C GLY A 83 8.90 14.58 -2.90
N ARG A 84 7.69 15.13 -3.04
CA ARG A 84 7.24 16.29 -2.27
C ARG A 84 7.03 15.95 -0.80
N PRO A 85 7.27 16.89 0.13
CA PRO A 85 6.95 16.69 1.53
C PRO A 85 5.44 16.46 1.71
N ALA A 86 5.08 15.61 2.68
CA ALA A 86 3.69 15.37 3.04
C ALA A 86 3.12 16.54 3.86
N PHE A 87 3.96 17.15 4.69
CA PHE A 87 3.61 18.24 5.60
C PHE A 87 4.75 19.25 5.73
N TYR A 88 4.50 20.31 6.50
CA TYR A 88 5.52 21.26 6.94
C TYR A 88 5.52 21.34 8.45
N ASP A 89 6.68 21.60 9.05
CA ASP A 89 6.83 21.76 10.49
C ASP A 89 6.16 23.06 10.98
N ALA A 90 6.23 23.35 12.29
CA ALA A 90 5.57 24.48 12.92
C ALA A 90 5.95 25.86 12.36
N ASP A 91 7.08 25.97 11.66
CA ASP A 91 7.52 27.18 10.97
C ASP A 91 6.81 27.42 9.62
N GLY A 92 5.98 26.47 9.18
CA GLY A 92 5.25 26.47 7.92
C GLY A 92 6.11 26.32 6.67
N ARG A 93 7.40 25.99 6.80
CA ARG A 93 8.37 25.98 5.68
C ARG A 93 9.29 24.78 5.68
N SER A 94 9.67 24.27 6.85
CA SER A 94 10.58 23.14 6.97
C SER A 94 9.86 21.84 6.56
N PRO A 95 10.38 21.08 5.57
CA PRO A 95 9.68 19.93 4.99
C PRO A 95 9.63 18.75 5.96
N ILE A 96 8.45 18.13 6.04
CA ILE A 96 8.21 16.92 6.82
C ILE A 96 7.73 15.79 5.90
N PHE A 97 8.41 14.66 6.03
CA PHE A 97 8.14 13.41 5.36
C PHE A 97 7.67 12.36 6.38
N ILE A 98 7.08 11.29 5.87
CA ILE A 98 6.62 10.15 6.64
C ILE A 98 7.51 8.94 6.36
N GLY A 99 7.67 8.07 7.34
CA GLY A 99 8.49 6.87 7.18
C GLY A 99 8.50 6.03 8.43
N SER A 100 9.39 5.05 8.46
CA SER A 100 9.45 4.04 9.51
C SER A 100 10.87 3.91 10.05
N ALA A 101 11.04 4.09 11.34
CA ALA A 101 12.31 3.85 12.03
C ALA A 101 12.43 2.38 12.43
N LEU A 102 13.56 1.75 12.14
CA LEU A 102 13.83 0.36 12.52
C LEU A 102 14.53 0.35 13.88
N LEU A 103 13.84 -0.15 14.89
CA LEU A 103 14.36 -0.38 16.24
C LEU A 103 14.79 -1.84 16.36
N GLU A 104 15.42 -2.21 17.47
CA GLU A 104 15.98 -3.56 17.67
C GLU A 104 14.94 -4.68 17.53
N ARG A 105 13.71 -4.45 18.03
CA ARG A 105 12.64 -5.45 18.09
C ARG A 105 11.31 -4.98 17.49
N SER A 106 11.28 -3.78 16.92
CA SER A 106 10.07 -3.13 16.44
C SER A 106 10.35 -2.21 15.26
N VAL A 107 9.30 -1.80 14.54
CA VAL A 107 9.39 -0.83 13.45
C VAL A 107 8.30 0.20 13.67
N HIS A 108 8.66 1.48 13.78
CA HIS A 108 7.72 2.52 14.19
C HIS A 108 7.56 3.59 13.10
N PRO A 109 6.31 3.92 12.71
CA PRO A 109 6.04 5.13 11.95
C PRO A 109 6.60 6.36 12.65
N CYS A 110 7.24 7.26 11.90
CA CYS A 110 8.02 8.37 12.43
C CYS A 110 7.88 9.64 11.57
N LYS A 111 8.21 10.76 12.20
CA LYS A 111 8.36 12.08 11.57
C LYS A 111 9.77 12.21 11.02
N ILE A 112 9.91 12.51 9.73
CA ILE A 112 11.21 12.69 9.06
C ILE A 112 11.34 14.13 8.58
N GLY A 113 12.46 14.79 8.86
CA GLY A 113 12.74 16.15 8.42
C GLY A 113 14.25 16.42 8.32
N PRO A 114 14.77 16.94 7.20
CA PRO A 114 16.21 17.21 7.03
C PRO A 114 16.80 18.14 8.10
N HIS A 115 15.97 18.98 8.72
CA HIS A 115 16.31 19.94 9.76
C HIS A 115 16.29 19.37 11.19
N LEU A 116 15.78 18.14 11.38
CA LEU A 116 15.76 17.47 12.68
C LEU A 116 17.16 16.93 13.03
N GLN A 117 17.49 16.85 14.32
CA GLN A 117 18.83 16.51 14.81
C GLN A 117 19.43 15.21 14.24
N SER A 118 18.61 14.20 13.90
CA SER A 118 19.04 12.96 13.23
C SER A 118 18.20 12.61 11.98
N PHE A 119 17.53 13.62 11.43
CA PHE A 119 16.48 13.48 10.43
C PHE A 119 15.18 12.80 10.90
N VAL A 120 15.19 12.03 12.00
CA VAL A 120 14.09 11.14 12.35
C VAL A 120 13.69 11.30 13.82
N SER A 121 12.39 11.52 14.05
CA SER A 121 11.76 11.62 15.36
C SER A 121 10.65 10.58 15.50
N VAL A 122 10.70 9.79 16.58
CA VAL A 122 9.81 8.65 16.84
C VAL A 122 8.99 8.88 18.11
N PRO A 123 7.65 8.79 18.06
CA PRO A 123 6.82 8.74 19.26
C PRO A 123 6.90 7.34 19.88
N TYR A 124 7.53 7.23 21.04
CA TYR A 124 7.65 5.97 21.77
C TYR A 124 7.73 6.20 23.29
N GLY A 125 7.14 5.30 24.09
CA GLY A 125 7.30 5.31 25.54
C GLY A 125 6.85 6.59 26.26
N GLY A 126 6.01 7.43 25.63
CA GLY A 126 5.59 8.72 26.18
C GLY A 126 6.53 9.89 25.85
N GLY A 127 7.60 9.66 25.08
CA GLY A 127 8.57 10.68 24.68
C GLY A 127 8.70 10.86 23.16
N GLU A 128 9.31 11.97 22.78
CA GLU A 128 9.86 12.17 21.43
C GLU A 128 11.32 11.70 21.41
N HIS A 129 11.59 10.64 20.65
CA HIS A 129 12.92 10.04 20.58
C HIS A 129 13.59 10.32 19.24
N VAL A 130 14.81 10.83 19.30
CA VAL A 130 15.73 10.92 18.17
C VAL A 130 16.15 9.51 17.78
N HIS A 131 15.97 9.12 16.52
CA HIS A 131 16.39 7.81 16.02
C HIS A 131 17.80 7.86 15.42
N THR A 132 18.56 6.78 15.57
CA THR A 132 19.88 6.60 14.93
C THR A 132 19.93 5.24 14.25
N GLY A 133 20.40 5.20 13.00
CA GLY A 133 20.53 3.98 12.21
C GLY A 133 19.58 3.97 11.02
N ARG A 134 19.06 2.78 10.68
CA ARG A 134 18.26 2.57 9.48
C ARG A 134 16.82 3.08 9.66
N TYR A 135 16.30 3.71 8.61
CA TYR A 135 14.90 4.11 8.52
C TYR A 135 14.47 4.06 7.06
N ASP A 136 13.17 3.91 6.83
CA ASP A 136 12.58 3.80 5.50
C ASP A 136 11.63 4.97 5.28
N LEU A 137 11.99 5.91 4.39
CA LEU A 137 11.10 7.00 3.98
C LEU A 137 10.01 6.45 3.07
N LEU A 138 8.77 6.92 3.26
CA LEU A 138 7.65 6.66 2.36
C LEU A 138 7.31 7.92 1.58
N PRO A 139 7.63 7.96 0.27
CA PRO A 139 7.16 9.02 -0.59
C PRO A 139 5.64 9.03 -0.59
N PHE A 140 5.04 10.15 -0.20
CA PHE A 140 3.59 10.31 -0.26
C PHE A 140 3.16 10.47 -1.72
N ARG A 141 2.24 9.62 -2.15
CA ARG A 141 1.75 9.53 -3.53
C ARG A 141 0.24 9.76 -3.55
N PRO A 142 -0.23 10.99 -3.80
CA PRO A 142 -1.66 11.31 -3.81
C PRO A 142 -2.49 10.52 -4.84
N ASP A 143 -1.83 9.94 -5.84
CA ASP A 143 -2.41 9.04 -6.82
C ASP A 143 -2.72 7.63 -6.28
N LEU A 144 -2.10 7.24 -5.16
CA LEU A 144 -2.16 5.88 -4.59
C LEU A 144 -2.59 5.86 -3.12
N MET A 145 -2.51 6.99 -2.42
CA MET A 145 -2.68 7.11 -0.98
C MET A 145 -3.49 8.35 -0.65
N GLU A 146 -4.31 8.28 0.39
CA GLU A 146 -5.08 9.40 0.90
C GLU A 146 -5.16 9.33 2.42
N TRP A 147 -5.24 10.50 3.05
CA TRP A 147 -5.46 10.60 4.49
C TRP A 147 -6.96 10.52 4.77
N VAL A 148 -7.36 9.57 5.61
CA VAL A 148 -8.77 9.31 5.94
C VAL A 148 -9.03 9.59 7.42
N PRO A 149 -10.03 10.43 7.76
CA PRO A 149 -10.38 10.71 9.14
C PRO A 149 -10.83 9.46 9.90
N THR A 150 -10.31 9.29 11.11
CA THR A 150 -10.70 8.21 12.01
C THR A 150 -10.53 8.60 13.48
N SER A 151 -10.85 7.68 14.39
CA SER A 151 -10.76 7.84 15.84
C SER A 151 -10.62 6.48 16.52
N HIS A 152 -10.12 6.49 17.75
CA HIS A 152 -10.05 5.36 18.67
C HIS A 152 -9.33 4.12 18.13
N GLY A 153 -8.31 4.31 17.29
CA GLY A 153 -7.55 3.22 16.67
C GLY A 153 -8.30 2.51 15.53
N ARG A 154 -9.49 2.97 15.14
CA ARG A 154 -10.32 2.29 14.15
C ARG A 154 -9.77 2.42 12.75
N ILE A 155 -9.87 1.35 11.98
CA ILE A 155 -9.66 1.37 10.54
C ILE A 155 -10.98 1.77 9.86
N PRO A 156 -11.01 2.84 9.04
CA PRO A 156 -12.22 3.23 8.33
C PRO A 156 -12.75 2.11 7.41
N PRO A 157 -14.07 1.84 7.40
CA PRO A 157 -14.65 0.77 6.59
C PRO A 157 -14.30 0.90 5.10
N GLY A 158 -13.94 -0.22 4.48
CA GLY A 158 -13.57 -0.27 3.06
C GLY A 158 -12.21 0.33 2.73
N ARG A 159 -11.43 0.78 3.72
CA ARG A 159 -10.06 1.28 3.52
C ARG A 159 -9.04 0.22 3.91
N ARG A 160 -7.87 0.30 3.26
CA ARG A 160 -6.71 -0.52 3.57
C ARG A 160 -5.59 0.41 4.05
N PRO A 161 -5.32 0.48 5.36
CA PRO A 161 -4.33 1.41 5.87
C PRO A 161 -2.92 1.01 5.45
N VAL A 162 -2.04 2.00 5.30
CA VAL A 162 -0.64 1.79 4.93
C VAL A 162 0.13 1.33 6.15
N GLU A 163 0.62 0.09 6.10
CA GLU A 163 1.42 -0.51 7.16
C GLU A 163 2.76 0.23 7.28
N GLY A 164 3.03 0.72 8.48
CA GLY A 164 4.27 1.42 8.81
C GLY A 164 5.18 0.66 9.77
N GLY A 165 4.72 -0.45 10.33
CA GLY A 165 5.55 -1.34 11.13
C GLY A 165 4.75 -2.11 12.17
N TYR A 166 5.39 -2.39 13.30
CA TYR A 166 4.85 -3.21 14.37
C TYR A 166 5.54 -2.89 15.70
N GLU A 167 4.82 -3.06 16.81
CA GLU A 167 5.35 -3.06 18.17
C GLU A 167 6.09 -4.38 18.48
N GLU A 168 6.81 -4.45 19.60
CA GLU A 168 7.59 -5.65 19.97
C GLU A 168 6.74 -6.93 20.14
N ASP A 169 5.45 -6.79 20.45
CA ASP A 169 4.50 -7.88 20.57
C ASP A 169 3.91 -8.33 19.21
N GLY A 170 4.32 -7.68 18.12
CA GLY A 170 3.85 -7.92 16.75
C GLY A 170 2.58 -7.15 16.38
N SER A 171 2.02 -6.32 17.28
CA SER A 171 0.86 -5.49 16.98
C SER A 171 1.16 -4.50 15.85
N ARG A 172 0.31 -4.47 14.82
CA ARG A 172 0.53 -3.62 13.65
C ARG A 172 0.43 -2.13 13.97
N LEU A 173 1.26 -1.36 13.28
CA LEU A 173 1.26 0.09 13.30
C LEU A 173 1.04 0.65 11.89
N TYR A 174 0.24 1.69 11.80
CA TYR A 174 -0.08 2.39 10.56
C TYR A 174 0.38 3.84 10.61
N HIS A 175 0.61 4.43 9.44
CA HIS A 175 0.92 5.85 9.32
C HIS A 175 -0.31 6.68 9.69
N ALA A 176 -0.13 7.66 10.57
CA ALA A 176 -1.18 8.57 10.97
C ALA A 176 -0.66 10.00 11.08
N VAL A 177 -1.55 10.96 11.01
CA VAL A 177 -1.27 12.37 11.27
C VAL A 177 -2.27 12.91 12.28
N GLY A 178 -1.75 13.58 13.31
CA GLY A 178 -2.54 14.26 14.32
C GLY A 178 -2.25 15.76 14.33
N ILE A 179 -3.21 16.56 14.78
CA ILE A 179 -3.01 18.01 14.90
C ILE A 179 -2.54 18.36 16.31
N VAL A 180 -1.36 18.96 16.44
CA VAL A 180 -0.82 19.49 17.70
C VAL A 180 -0.60 20.98 17.53
N ASN A 181 -1.28 21.82 18.32
CA ASN A 181 -1.20 23.29 18.24
C ASN A 181 -1.42 23.85 16.82
N GLY A 182 -2.33 23.23 16.05
CA GLY A 182 -2.62 23.62 14.66
C GLY A 182 -1.64 23.09 13.62
N VAL A 183 -0.62 22.34 14.03
CA VAL A 183 0.39 21.74 13.14
C VAL A 183 0.02 20.28 12.86
N PRO A 184 -0.04 19.84 11.60
CA PRO A 184 -0.15 18.42 11.27
C PRO A 184 1.17 17.70 11.53
N VAL A 185 1.17 16.76 12.47
CA VAL A 185 2.35 16.01 12.90
C VAL A 185 2.17 14.54 12.55
N PRO A 186 3.02 13.95 11.69
CA PRO A 186 2.96 12.53 11.41
C PRO A 186 3.47 11.69 12.58
N GLY A 187 2.95 10.48 12.68
CA GLY A 187 3.30 9.50 13.70
C GLY A 187 2.64 8.16 13.42
N LYS A 188 2.24 7.47 14.49
CA LYS A 188 1.72 6.10 14.42
C LYS A 188 0.30 6.00 14.96
N CYS A 189 -0.49 5.06 14.43
CA CYS A 189 -1.72 4.60 15.07
C CYS A 189 -1.82 3.08 15.00
N GLY A 190 -2.73 2.52 15.78
CA GLY A 190 -3.05 1.09 15.78
C GLY A 190 -4.24 0.82 16.69
N GLU A 191 -4.95 -0.28 16.44
CA GLU A 191 -6.13 -0.65 17.22
C GLU A 191 -5.81 -0.76 18.72
N HIS A 192 -4.64 -1.33 19.04
CA HIS A 192 -4.15 -1.47 20.41
C HIS A 192 -3.75 -0.14 21.07
N LEU A 193 -3.35 0.87 20.27
CA LEU A 193 -3.02 2.22 20.77
C LEU A 193 -4.26 3.04 21.09
N ARG A 194 -5.43 2.66 20.55
CA ARG A 194 -6.72 3.38 20.67
C ARG A 194 -6.66 4.84 20.22
N GLY A 195 -5.72 5.17 19.33
CA GLY A 195 -5.51 6.54 18.88
C GLY A 195 -4.24 6.69 18.03
N CYS A 196 -3.91 7.95 17.78
CA CYS A 196 -2.67 8.39 17.14
C CYS A 196 -1.66 8.86 18.20
N ARG A 197 -0.39 8.50 17.99
CA ARG A 197 0.76 8.93 18.80
C ARG A 197 1.69 9.73 17.89
N VAL A 198 2.00 10.97 18.26
CA VAL A 198 2.85 11.87 17.46
C VAL A 198 3.92 12.52 18.33
N ALA A 199 5.10 12.76 17.75
CA ALA A 199 6.23 13.34 18.44
C ALA A 199 6.32 14.84 18.14
N PHE A 200 6.13 15.69 19.16
CA PHE A 200 6.17 17.14 19.00
C PHE A 200 6.64 17.82 20.29
N GLY A 201 7.55 18.79 20.17
CA GLY A 201 8.01 19.59 21.30
C GLY A 201 8.76 18.82 22.39
N GLY A 202 9.36 17.67 22.07
CA GLY A 202 10.08 16.82 23.01
C GLY A 202 9.21 15.78 23.74
N VAL A 203 7.92 15.70 23.44
CA VAL A 203 6.99 14.77 24.09
C VAL A 203 6.19 13.95 23.07
N GLU A 204 5.65 12.82 23.52
CA GLU A 204 4.65 12.07 22.77
C GLU A 204 3.25 12.60 23.09
N HIS A 205 2.53 13.05 22.08
CA HIS A 205 1.12 13.42 22.19
C HIS A 205 0.22 12.24 21.83
N SER A 206 -0.79 11.97 22.65
CA SER A 206 -1.86 11.01 22.37
C SER A 206 -3.10 11.73 21.87
N ILE A 207 -3.60 11.32 20.69
CA ILE A 207 -4.75 11.92 20.01
C ILE A 207 -5.74 10.80 19.70
N ASP A 208 -6.78 10.69 20.51
CA ASP A 208 -7.72 9.58 20.43
C ASP A 208 -8.83 9.82 19.40
N GLU A 209 -9.07 11.06 19.00
CA GLU A 209 -10.15 11.46 18.10
C GLU A 209 -9.66 12.40 16.99
N LYS A 210 -10.36 12.36 15.84
CA LYS A 210 -10.19 13.30 14.71
C LYS A 210 -8.74 13.42 14.21
N TYR A 211 -8.03 12.29 14.16
CA TYR A 211 -6.77 12.16 13.45
C TYR A 211 -7.01 11.47 12.11
N ASP A 212 -6.06 11.57 11.19
CA ASP A 212 -6.15 10.86 9.91
C ASP A 212 -5.20 9.67 9.87
N ILE A 213 -5.67 8.57 9.29
CA ILE A 213 -4.88 7.39 8.96
C ILE A 213 -4.60 7.38 7.45
N LEU A 214 -3.41 6.97 7.04
CA LEU A 214 -3.06 6.76 5.63
C LEU A 214 -3.50 5.38 5.16
#